data_AF-A0A502ED25-F1
#
_entry.id   AF-A0A502ED25-F1
#
_cell.length_a   1.000
_cell.length_b   1.000
_cell.length_c   1.000
_cell.angle_alpha   90.00
_cell.angle_beta   90.00
_cell.angle_gamma   90.00
#
_symmetry.space_group_name_H-M   'P 1'
#
loop_
_entity.id
_entity.type
_entity.pdbx_description
1 polymer ?
#
loop_
_entity_poly.entity_id
_entity_poly.type
_entity_poly.pdbx_seq_one_letter_code
_entity_poly.pdbx_strand_id
1 'polypeptide(L)'
;MRYAPREFVAADSLHGANLPFPRSALEASGGVDRLVGTGTAFQFEDIDSVAAVIWLGMPAWFDPAPVVRHHHRRRGQETLHRLFLGYDHGRGAYYAKYILRPDSRAAYLRA
;
A
#
# COMPACT_ATOMS: atom_id res chain seq x y z
N MET A 1 11.16 -5.87 -9.73
CA MET A 1 11.33 -5.51 -8.30
C MET A 1 10.83 -6.67 -7.46
N ARG A 2 11.49 -7.01 -6.35
CA ARG A 2 11.09 -8.10 -5.45
C ARG A 2 11.18 -7.61 -4.02
N TYR A 3 10.25 -8.05 -3.18
CA TYR A 3 10.26 -7.85 -1.75
C TYR A 3 10.42 -9.22 -1.07
N ALA A 4 11.38 -9.30 -0.16
CA ALA A 4 11.57 -10.41 0.74
C ALA A 4 10.51 -10.40 1.85
N PRO A 5 10.26 -11.56 2.49
CA PRO A 5 9.47 -11.64 3.71
C PRO A 5 9.92 -10.61 4.75
N ARG A 6 8.96 -9.88 5.34
CA ARG A 6 9.19 -8.85 6.38
C ARG A 6 10.16 -7.73 5.97
N GLU A 7 10.24 -7.44 4.68
CA GLU A 7 10.98 -6.30 4.15
C GLU A 7 10.20 -5.00 4.33
N PHE A 8 10.92 -3.89 4.47
CA PHE A 8 10.35 -2.55 4.35
C PHE A 8 9.73 -2.36 2.96
N VAL A 9 8.55 -1.73 2.92
CA VAL A 9 7.87 -1.41 1.67
C VAL A 9 7.71 0.11 1.58
N ALA A 10 8.37 0.74 0.61
CA ALA A 10 8.21 2.16 0.37
C ALA A 10 6.79 2.47 -0.12
N ALA A 11 6.18 3.51 0.44
CA ALA A 11 4.78 3.87 0.21
C ALA A 11 4.38 4.01 -1.27
N ASP A 12 5.26 4.56 -2.11
CA ASP A 12 4.97 4.84 -3.52
C ASP A 12 5.60 3.81 -4.48
N SER A 13 6.01 2.64 -3.97
CA SER A 13 6.75 1.65 -4.76
C SER A 13 5.88 0.78 -5.67
N LEU A 14 4.59 0.65 -5.37
CA LEU A 14 3.60 -0.09 -6.15
C LEU A 14 2.29 0.70 -6.18
N HIS A 15 1.46 0.46 -7.21
CA HIS A 15 0.16 1.09 -7.37
C HIS A 15 -0.95 0.04 -7.43
N GLY A 16 -2.08 0.29 -6.78
CA GLY A 16 -3.21 -0.66 -6.66
C GLY A 16 -4.00 -0.96 -7.93
N ALA A 17 -3.72 -0.31 -9.05
CA ALA A 17 -4.49 -0.48 -10.30
C ALA A 17 -4.31 -1.85 -10.97
N ASN A 18 -3.24 -2.59 -10.65
CA ASN A 18 -2.96 -3.92 -11.18
C ASN A 18 -2.19 -4.76 -10.14
N LEU A 19 -2.90 -5.18 -9.10
CA LEU A 19 -2.30 -5.76 -7.91
C LEU A 19 -3.09 -7.02 -7.46
N PRO A 20 -2.77 -8.20 -8.02
CA PRO A 20 -3.42 -9.44 -7.61
C PRO A 20 -2.83 -9.99 -6.30
N PHE A 21 -3.71 -10.54 -5.46
CA PHE A 21 -3.34 -11.25 -4.24
C PHE A 21 -3.85 -12.69 -4.26
N PRO A 22 -3.10 -13.67 -3.73
CA PRO A 22 -3.70 -14.93 -3.30
C PRO A 22 -4.77 -14.63 -2.25
N ARG A 23 -5.98 -15.13 -2.46
CA ARG A 23 -7.10 -14.90 -1.53
C ARG A 23 -6.73 -15.27 -0.09
N SER A 24 -6.12 -16.43 0.10
CA SER A 24 -5.70 -16.93 1.41
C SER A 24 -4.68 -16.02 2.10
N ALA A 25 -3.78 -15.39 1.34
CA ALA A 25 -2.80 -14.45 1.87
C ALA A 25 -3.48 -13.18 2.41
N LEU A 26 -4.42 -12.63 1.64
CA LEU A 26 -5.16 -11.44 2.04
C LEU A 26 -6.10 -11.72 3.22
N GLU A 27 -6.75 -12.88 3.26
CA GLU A 27 -7.56 -13.30 4.42
C GLU A 27 -6.68 -13.49 5.66
N ALA A 28 -5.51 -14.12 5.54
CA ALA A 28 -4.57 -14.31 6.64
C ALA A 28 -4.00 -12.98 7.16
N SER A 29 -3.94 -11.93 6.35
CA SER A 29 -3.43 -10.62 6.77
C SER A 29 -4.47 -9.77 7.51
N GLY A 30 -5.68 -10.30 7.68
CA GLY A 30 -6.82 -9.56 8.24
C GLY A 30 -7.63 -8.80 7.19
N GLY A 31 -7.38 -9.03 5.91
CA GLY A 31 -8.03 -8.35 4.79
C GLY A 31 -7.48 -6.94 4.54
N VAL A 32 -8.21 -6.20 3.70
CA VAL A 32 -7.94 -4.79 3.43
C VAL A 32 -8.35 -3.96 4.65
N ASP A 33 -7.42 -3.15 5.16
CA ASP A 33 -7.67 -2.32 6.34
C ASP A 33 -8.68 -1.21 6.01
N ARG A 34 -9.81 -1.24 6.73
CA ARG A 34 -10.94 -0.33 6.51
C ARG A 34 -10.66 1.09 6.97
N LEU A 35 -9.62 1.33 7.75
CA LEU A 35 -9.25 2.68 8.21
C LEU A 35 -8.48 3.46 7.14
N VAL A 36 -7.82 2.75 6.22
CA VAL A 36 -7.04 3.34 5.13
C VAL A 36 -7.66 3.12 3.74
N GLY A 37 -8.92 2.68 3.70
CA GLY A 37 -9.67 2.45 2.48
C GLY A 37 -10.00 3.72 1.69
N THR A 38 -10.30 3.54 0.40
CA THR A 38 -10.98 4.56 -0.39
C THR A 38 -12.21 5.10 0.36
N GLY A 39 -12.33 6.43 0.43
CA GLY A 39 -13.42 7.11 1.14
C GLY A 39 -13.15 7.42 2.61
N THR A 40 -12.03 6.95 3.17
CA THR A 40 -11.57 7.40 4.50
C THR A 40 -10.70 8.65 4.39
N ALA A 41 -10.25 9.16 5.55
CA ALA A 41 -9.27 10.24 5.62
C ALA A 41 -7.85 9.84 5.15
N PHE A 42 -7.57 8.55 4.96
CA PHE A 42 -6.23 8.00 4.78
C PHE A 42 -6.19 6.99 3.61
N GLN A 43 -6.46 7.43 2.39
CA GLN A 43 -6.60 6.56 1.21
C GLN A 43 -5.27 5.94 0.77
N PHE A 44 -4.96 4.73 1.25
CA PHE A 44 -3.66 4.07 1.07
C PHE A 44 -3.73 2.54 1.22
N GLU A 45 -4.90 1.96 0.95
CA GLU A 45 -5.21 0.57 1.27
C GLU A 45 -4.46 -0.47 0.44
N ASP A 46 -4.02 -0.09 -0.76
CA ASP A 46 -3.39 -0.98 -1.72
C ASP A 46 -2.00 -1.40 -1.24
N ILE A 47 -1.11 -0.45 -1.03
CA ILE A 47 0.25 -0.71 -0.54
C ILE A 47 0.25 -1.17 0.92
N ASP A 48 -0.72 -0.72 1.73
CA ASP A 48 -0.91 -1.25 3.08
C ASP A 48 -1.22 -2.76 3.04
N SER A 49 -2.06 -3.21 2.11
CA SER A 49 -2.36 -4.63 1.92
C SER A 49 -1.13 -5.42 1.46
N VAL A 50 -0.29 -4.86 0.59
CA VAL A 50 0.99 -5.49 0.19
C VAL A 50 1.93 -5.65 1.39
N ALA A 51 2.13 -4.57 2.15
CA ALA A 51 2.96 -4.60 3.33
C ALA A 51 2.41 -5.61 4.36
N ALA A 52 1.10 -5.68 4.56
CA ALA A 52 0.49 -6.59 5.51
C ALA A 52 0.80 -8.05 5.15
N VAL A 53 0.69 -8.41 3.87
CA VAL A 53 1.05 -9.75 3.36
C VAL A 53 2.56 -10.01 3.47
N ILE A 54 3.40 -9.02 3.17
CA ILE A 54 4.86 -9.15 3.35
C ILE A 54 5.24 -9.41 4.80
N TRP A 55 4.56 -8.75 5.74
CA TRP A 55 4.81 -8.90 7.17
C TRP A 55 4.30 -10.21 7.77
N LEU A 56 3.35 -10.89 7.12
CA LEU A 56 3.06 -12.31 7.40
C LEU A 56 4.21 -13.25 7.05
N GLY A 57 5.22 -12.75 6.34
CA GLY A 57 6.36 -13.53 5.88
C GLY A 57 6.22 -14.05 4.45
N MET A 58 5.27 -13.52 3.66
CA MET A 58 5.15 -13.84 2.25
C MET A 58 6.00 -12.88 1.39
N PRO A 59 6.60 -13.34 0.28
CA PRO A 59 7.28 -12.44 -0.65
C PRO A 59 6.29 -11.73 -1.59
N ALA A 60 6.74 -10.66 -2.23
CA ALA A 60 6.02 -10.01 -3.32
C ALA A 60 6.97 -9.67 -4.49
N TRP A 61 6.41 -9.46 -5.67
CA TRP A 61 7.18 -9.15 -6.88
C TRP A 61 6.37 -8.30 -7.85
N PHE A 62 7.09 -7.42 -8.54
CA PHE A 62 6.60 -6.71 -9.70
C PHE A 62 6.88 -7.53 -10.96
N ASP A 63 5.83 -7.84 -11.71
CA ASP A 63 5.89 -8.47 -13.02
C ASP A 63 5.47 -7.45 -14.10
N PRO A 64 6.34 -7.12 -15.07
CA PRO A 64 5.99 -6.18 -16.15
C PRO A 64 5.10 -6.78 -17.24
N ALA A 65 4.90 -8.11 -17.29
CA ALA A 65 4.13 -8.77 -18.34
C ALA A 65 2.61 -8.47 -18.32
N PRO A 66 1.89 -8.54 -17.17
CA PRO A 66 0.48 -8.18 -17.12
C PRO A 66 0.30 -6.66 -17.22
N VAL A 67 -0.42 -6.20 -18.25
CA VAL A 67 -0.65 -4.76 -18.50
C VAL A 67 -2.13 -4.42 -18.45
N VAL A 68 -2.48 -3.40 -17.66
CA VAL A 68 -3.81 -2.80 -17.59
C VAL A 68 -3.73 -1.33 -17.98
N ARG A 69 -4.60 -0.88 -18.88
CA ARG A 69 -4.72 0.55 -19.24
C ARG A 69 -5.73 1.22 -18.34
N HIS A 70 -5.25 2.09 -17.45
CA HIS A 70 -6.08 2.85 -16.52
C HIS A 70 -6.26 4.30 -17.00
N HIS A 71 -7.52 4.73 -17.18
CA HIS A 71 -7.83 6.12 -17.51
C HIS A 71 -8.14 6.89 -16.23
N HIS A 72 -7.24 7.80 -15.84
CA HIS A 72 -7.29 8.50 -14.55
C HIS A 72 -8.51 9.42 -14.38
N ARG A 73 -9.13 9.90 -15.47
CA ARG A 73 -10.34 10.76 -15.55
C ARG A 73 -10.31 12.10 -14.81
N ARG A 74 -9.53 12.25 -13.74
CA ARG A 74 -9.43 13.42 -12.88
C ARG A 74 -8.82 14.60 -13.66
N ARG A 75 -9.42 15.77 -13.53
CA ARG A 75 -9.06 17.00 -14.25
C ARG A 75 -9.23 18.20 -13.32
N GLY A 76 -8.46 19.26 -13.56
CA GLY A 76 -8.54 20.50 -12.79
C GLY A 76 -7.56 20.53 -11.60
N GLN A 77 -6.96 21.70 -11.36
CA GLN A 77 -5.92 21.88 -10.34
C GLN A 77 -6.42 21.55 -8.93
N GLU A 78 -7.62 21.98 -8.58
CA GLU A 78 -8.20 21.73 -7.25
C GLU A 78 -8.42 20.23 -6.99
N THR A 79 -8.95 19.50 -7.98
CA THR A 79 -9.16 18.05 -7.88
C THR A 79 -7.84 17.31 -7.72
N LEU A 80 -6.80 17.69 -8.47
CA LEU A 80 -5.47 17.11 -8.35
C LEU A 80 -4.83 17.44 -7.00
N HIS A 81 -4.95 18.68 -6.53
CA HIS A 81 -4.44 19.09 -5.23
C HIS A 81 -5.08 18.27 -4.09
N ARG A 82 -6.41 18.13 -4.09
CA ARG A 82 -7.14 17.31 -3.12
C ARG A 82 -6.73 15.84 -3.18
N LEU A 83 -6.47 15.32 -4.38
CA LEU A 83 -5.99 13.96 -4.57
C LEU A 83 -4.61 13.75 -3.93
N PHE A 84 -3.65 14.63 -4.23
CA PHE A 84 -2.29 14.54 -3.68
C PHE A 84 -2.27 14.72 -2.16
N LEU A 85 -3.07 15.65 -1.62
CA LEU A 85 -3.26 15.76 -0.17
C LEU A 85 -3.79 14.47 0.45
N GLY A 86 -4.75 13.80 -0.20
CA GLY A 86 -5.24 12.50 0.24
C GLY A 86 -4.14 11.44 0.26
N TYR A 87 -3.28 11.41 -0.76
CA TYR A 87 -2.12 10.53 -0.81
C TYR A 87 -1.11 10.82 0.30
N ASP A 88 -0.85 12.09 0.60
CA ASP A 88 0.09 12.46 1.67
C ASP A 88 -0.44 12.05 3.05
N HIS A 89 -1.74 12.23 3.31
CA HIS A 89 -2.37 11.74 4.54
C HIS A 89 -2.31 10.20 4.63
N GLY A 90 -2.63 9.52 3.53
CA GLY A 90 -2.55 8.06 3.43
C GLY A 90 -1.13 7.54 3.69
N ARG A 91 -0.13 8.15 3.05
CA ARG A 91 1.29 7.83 3.24
C ARG A 91 1.72 7.98 4.70
N GLY A 92 1.30 9.07 5.35
CA GLY A 92 1.58 9.31 6.77
C GLY A 92 0.95 8.24 7.67
N ALA A 93 -0.33 7.91 7.46
CA ALA A 93 -1.03 6.88 8.22
C ALA A 93 -0.38 5.50 8.05
N TYR A 94 0.00 5.15 6.82
CA TYR A 94 0.73 3.93 6.51
C TYR A 94 2.05 3.82 7.28
N TYR A 95 2.91 4.83 7.21
CA TYR A 95 4.17 4.80 7.96
C TYR A 95 3.93 4.75 9.46
N ALA A 96 2.98 5.54 9.99
CA ALA A 96 2.64 5.49 11.40
C ALA A 96 2.21 4.08 11.85
N LYS A 97 1.36 3.39 11.07
CA LYS A 97 0.90 2.02 11.35
C LYS A 97 2.06 1.05 11.54
N TYR A 98 3.01 1.03 10.61
CA TYR A 98 4.14 0.09 10.65
C TYR A 98 5.28 0.51 11.59
N ILE A 99 5.44 1.81 11.88
CA ILE A 99 6.36 2.30 12.93
C ILE A 99 5.82 1.95 14.32
N LEU A 100 4.51 2.08 14.54
CA LEU A 100 3.91 1.81 15.85
C LEU A 100 3.88 0.32 16.18
N ARG A 101 3.84 -0.56 15.17
CA ARG A 101 3.83 -2.01 15.34
C ARG A 101 5.22 -2.57 15.72
N PRO A 102 5.37 -3.32 16.83
CA PRO A 102 6.69 -3.76 17.32
C PRO A 102 7.49 -4.63 16.35
N ASP A 103 6.82 -5.52 15.60
CA ASP A 103 7.44 -6.44 14.65
C ASP A 103 8.02 -5.73 13.42
N SER A 104 7.43 -4.61 13.00
CA SER A 104 7.87 -3.84 11.82
C SER A 104 8.62 -2.55 12.09
N ARG A 105 8.50 -2.01 13.31
CA ARG A 105 9.07 -0.72 13.72
C ARG A 105 10.51 -0.54 13.27
N ALA A 106 11.33 -1.54 13.55
CA ALA A 106 12.76 -1.49 13.31
C ALA A 106 13.09 -1.33 11.82
N ALA A 107 12.35 -2.00 10.93
CA ALA A 107 12.54 -1.89 9.49
C ALA A 107 12.08 -0.53 8.96
N TYR A 108 10.97 0.01 9.49
CA TYR A 108 10.39 1.26 9.00
C TYR A 108 11.06 2.53 9.56
N LEU A 109 11.80 2.44 10.67
CA LEU A 109 12.59 3.56 11.21
C LEU A 109 13.99 3.70 10.59
N ARG A 110 14.50 2.64 9.94
CA ARG A 110 15.86 2.61 9.38
C ARG A 110 15.92 2.83 7.87
N ALA A 111 14.78 2.83 7.21
CA ALA A 111 14.66 2.97 5.77
C ALA A 111 14.91 4.42 5.30
#